data_AF-A0A4P9YQM4-F1
#
_entry.id   AF-A0A4P9YQM4-F1
#
_cell.length_a   1.000
_cell.length_b   1.000
_cell.length_c   1.000
_cell.angle_alpha   90.00
_cell.angle_beta   90.00
_cell.angle_gamma   90.00
#
_symmetry.space_group_name_H-M   'P 1'
#
loop_
_entity.id
_entity.type
_entity.pdbx_description
1 polymer ?
#
loop_
_entity_poly.entity_id
_entity_poly.type
_entity_poly.pdbx_seq_one_letter_code
_entity_poly.pdbx_strand_id
1 'polypeptide(L)' 'MLLGIGTDLLCLRRFFDICQRRGADRVARKILSEREFAEYLKKGKDGWRYLASRFSVKEAAYKAMYP' A
#
# COMPACT_ATOMS: atom_id res chain seq x y z
N MET A 1 -23.87 -14.71 -1.39
CA MET A 1 -23.61 -14.43 0.04
C MET A 1 -22.40 -13.52 0.12
N LEU A 2 -22.47 -12.41 0.86
CA LEU A 2 -21.31 -11.52 1.08
C LEU A 2 -20.41 -12.13 2.16
N LEU A 3 -19.11 -12.25 1.90
CA LEU A 3 -18.14 -12.82 2.85
C LEU A 3 -17.82 -11.83 3.99
N GLY A 4 -17.64 -10.55 3.67
CA GLY A 4 -17.31 -9.50 4.63
C GLY A 4 -17.13 -8.15 3.94
N ILE A 5 -17.03 -7.08 4.73
CA ILE A 5 -16.72 -5.72 4.28
C ILE A 5 -15.51 -5.21 5.04
N GLY A 6 -14.68 -4.41 4.36
CA GLY A 6 -13.49 -3.83 4.96
C GLY A 6 -13.22 -2.44 4.42
N THR A 7 -12.79 -1.55 5.30
CA THR A 7 -12.46 -0.17 4.97
C THR A 7 -11.14 0.23 5.59
N ASP A 8 -10.42 1.13 4.91
CA ASP A 8 -9.17 1.69 5.41
C ASP A 8 -9.04 3.16 5.02
N LEU A 9 -8.63 3.97 5.99
CA LEU A 9 -8.35 5.39 5.80
C LEU A 9 -6.87 5.65 6.11
N LEU A 10 -6.13 6.08 5.09
CA LEU A 10 -4.70 6.31 5.19
C LEU A 10 -4.36 7.80 5.12
N CYS A 11 -3.67 8.30 6.13
CA CYS A 11 -3.06 9.63 6.08
C CYS A 11 -1.76 9.58 5.27
N LEU A 12 -1.75 10.27 4.12
CA LEU A 12 -0.60 10.34 3.21
C LEU A 12 0.66 10.86 3.90
N ARG A 13 0.53 11.87 4.77
CA ARG A 13 1.68 12.44 5.50
C ARG A 13 2.31 11.40 6.43
N ARG A 14 1.48 10.72 7.23
CA ARG A 14 1.94 9.69 8.16
C ARG A 14 2.60 8.53 7.42
N PHE A 15 2.01 8.10 6.30
CA PHE A 15 2.56 7.04 5.48
C PHE A 15 3.92 7.42 4.88
N PHE A 16 4.03 8.64 4.36
CA PHE A 16 5.28 9.17 3.83
C PHE A 16 6.39 9.19 4.88
N ASP A 17 6.10 9.67 6.10
CA ASP A 17 7.08 9.71 7.18
C ASP A 17 7.57 8.30 7.57
N ILE A 18 6.68 7.29 7.53
CA ILE A 18 7.04 5.88 7.74
C ILE A 18 7.96 5.38 6.63
N CYS A 19 7.61 5.66 5.36
CA CYS A 19 8.43 5.29 4.20
C CYS A 19 9.82 5.92 4.28
N GLN A 20 9.94 7.18 4.70
CA GLN A 20 11.24 7.81 4.93
C GLN A 20 12.05 7.10 6.01
N ARG A 21 11.45 6.84 7.17
CA ARG A 21 12.15 6.21 8.32
C ARG A 21 12.60 4.78 8.03
N ARG A 22 11.82 4.00 7.28
CA ARG A 22 12.07 2.57 7.04
C ARG A 22 12.73 2.26 5.70
N GLY A 23 12.85 3.26 4.83
CA GLY A 23 13.27 3.13 3.44
C GLY A 23 12.11 2.79 2.52
N ALA A 24 11.84 3.66 1.55
CA ALA A 24 10.70 3.55 0.65
C ALA A 24 10.71 2.24 -0.15
N ASP A 25 11.86 1.82 -0.67
CA ASP A 25 11.99 0.59 -1.46
C ASP A 25 11.77 -0.68 -0.64
N ARG A 26 12.21 -0.68 0.63
CA ARG A 26 11.97 -1.79 1.55
C ARG A 26 10.49 -1.93 1.85
N VAL A 27 9.81 -0.80 2.09
CA VAL A 27 8.36 -0.76 2.32
C VAL A 27 7.61 -1.19 1.06
N ALA A 28 8.01 -0.69 -0.11
CA ALA A 28 7.43 -1.05 -1.40
C ALA A 28 7.53 -2.56 -1.67
N ARG A 29 8.70 -3.18 -1.48
CA ARG A 29 8.87 -4.63 -1.66
C ARG A 29 8.05 -5.48 -0.69
N LYS A 30 7.70 -4.96 0.50
CA LYS A 30 6.87 -5.68 1.47
C LYS A 30 5.38 -5.60 1.11
N ILE A 31 4.93 -4.47 0.58
CA ILE A 31 3.51 -4.21 0.31
C ILE A 31 3.12 -4.65 -1.09
N LEU A 32 3.97 -4.41 -2.08
CA LEU A 32 3.67 -4.64 -3.50
C LEU A 32 4.03 -6.08 -3.90
N SER A 33 3.19 -6.67 -4.75
CA SER A 33 3.57 -7.85 -5.53
C SER A 33 4.65 -7.48 -6.55
N GLU A 34 5.33 -8.47 -7.13
CA GLU A 34 6.37 -8.24 -8.14
C GLU A 34 5.89 -7.39 -9.32
N ARG A 35 4.67 -7.66 -9.81
CA ARG A 35 4.05 -6.90 -10.90
C ARG A 35 3.80 -5.45 -10.51
N GLU A 36 3.24 -5.21 -9.32
CA GLU A 36 2.99 -3.85 -8.83
C GLU A 36 4.28 -3.10 -8.51
N PHE A 37 5.33 -3.81 -8.08
CA PHE A 37 6.64 -3.21 -7.84
C PHE A 37 7.27 -2.73 -9.16
N ALA A 38 7.16 -3.51 -10.23
CA ALA A 38 7.60 -3.06 -11.56
C ALA A 38 6.85 -1.81 -12.05
N GLU A 39 5.54 -1.71 -11.79
CA GLU A 39 4.76 -0.50 -12.08
C GLU A 39 5.18 0.68 -11.19
N TYR A 40 5.43 0.44 -9.91
CA TYR A 40 5.90 1.45 -8.96
C TYR A 40 7.22 2.08 -9.43
N LEU A 41 8.18 1.27 -9.89
CA LEU A 41 9.45 1.76 -10.43
C LEU A 41 9.26 2.67 -11.65
N LYS A 42 8.30 2.36 -12.53
CA LYS A 42 7.99 3.19 -13.70
C LYS A 42 7.39 4.55 -13.34
N LYS A 43 6.82 4.71 -12.14
CA LYS A 43 6.18 5.95 -11.69
C LYS A 43 7.15 6.97 -11.10
N GLY A 44 8.39 6.59 -10.80
CA GLY A 44 9.41 7.50 -10.27
C GLY A 44 8.94 8.27 -9.04
N LYS A 45 9.01 9.61 -9.10
CA LYS A 45 8.67 10.50 -7.97
C LYS A 45 7.22 10.39 -7.51
N ASP A 46 6.29 10.01 -8.38
CA ASP A 46 4.88 9.82 -8.02
C ASP A 46 4.57 8.42 -7.46
N GLY A 47 5.56 7.53 -7.43
CA GLY A 47 5.43 6.16 -6.95
C GLY A 47 4.93 6.07 -5.50
N TRP A 48 5.20 7.06 -4.66
CA TRP A 48 4.78 7.03 -3.25
C TRP A 48 3.26 7.06 -3.08
N ARG A 49 2.51 7.79 -3.93
CA ARG A 49 1.03 7.82 -3.90
C ARG A 49 0.46 6.49 -4.35
N TYR A 50 1.07 5.89 -5.35
CA TYR A 50 0.72 4.54 -5.80
C TYR A 50 0.92 3.53 -4.68
N LEU A 51 2.08 3.57 -4.01
CA LEU A 51 2.37 2.70 -2.88
C LEU A 51 1.38 2.90 -1.73
N ALA A 52 1.06 4.15 -1.38
CA ALA A 52 0.07 4.46 -0.36
C ALA A 52 -1.32 3.89 -0.71
N SER A 53 -1.79 4.07 -1.94
CA SER A 53 -3.06 3.51 -2.40
C SER A 53 -3.08 1.98 -2.32
N ARG A 54 -1.99 1.31 -2.73
CA ARG A 54 -1.87 -0.15 -2.65
C ARG A 54 -1.87 -0.65 -1.22
N PHE A 55 -1.29 0.10 -0.29
CA PHE A 55 -1.35 -0.23 1.13
C PHE A 55 -2.79 -0.21 1.64
N SER A 56 -3.52 0.89 1.45
CA SER A 56 -4.89 1.03 1.98
C SER A 56 -5.85 -0.01 1.40
N VAL A 57 -5.74 -0.30 0.10
CA VAL A 57 -6.58 -1.33 -0.54
C VAL A 57 -6.33 -2.71 0.05
N LYS A 58 -5.06 -3.05 0.33
CA LYS A 58 -4.71 -4.37 0.90
C LYS A 58 -5.13 -4.49 2.36
N GLU A 59 -5.02 -3.42 3.15
CA GLU A 59 -5.55 -3.37 4.51
C GLU A 59 -7.09 -3.53 4.53
N ALA A 60 -7.80 -2.82 3.65
CA ALA A 60 -9.25 -2.95 3.51
C ALA A 60 -9.67 -4.37 3.09
N ALA A 61 -8.97 -4.95 2.11
CA ALA A 61 -9.22 -6.33 1.66
C ALA A 61 -8.92 -7.35 2.77
N TYR A 62 -7.83 -7.16 3.53
CA TYR A 62 -7.51 -7.99 4.68
C TYR A 62 -8.63 -7.95 5.71
N LYS A 63 -9.13 -6.76 6.09
CA LYS A 63 -10.27 -6.63 7.01
C LYS A 63 -11.56 -7.29 6.51
N ALA A 64 -11.78 -7.31 5.19
CA ALA A 64 -12.95 -7.95 4.60
C ALA A 64 -12.87 -9.48 4.55
N MET A 65 -11.65 -10.04 4.53
CA MET A 65 -11.42 -11.49 4.35
C MET A 65 -10.84 -12.19 5.58
N TYR A 66 -10.33 -11.46 6.56
CA TYR A 66 -9.77 -12.04 7.78
C TYR A 66 -10.88 -12.72 8.59
N PRO A 67 -10.66 -13.95 9.10
CA PRO A 67 -11.64 -14.67 9.91
C PRO A 67 -11.91 -14.01 11.27
#